data_AF-A0A7X9BKK3-F1
#
_entry.id   AF-A0A7X9BKK3-F1
#
_cell.length_a   1.000
_cell.length_b   1.000
_cell.length_c   1.000
_cell.angle_alpha   90.00
_cell.angle_beta   90.00
_cell.angle_gamma   90.00
#
_symmetry.space_group_name_H-M   'P 1'
#
loop_
_entity.id
_entity.type
_entity.pdbx_description
1 polymer ?
#
loop_
_entity_poly.entity_id
_entity_poly.type
_entity_poly.pdbx_seq_one_letter_code
_entity_poly.pdbx_strand_id
1 'polypeptide(L)'
;SALELSSMGIRVSPESLKAQLIERKCTQRESLFFHKKLLKGELPLCIGGGIGQSRLCMFFLQKAHIGETQVSTWPEEMIEICKKSGIQLL
;
A
#
# COMPACT_ATOMS: atom_id res chain seq x y z
N SER A 1 1.86 -0.09 20.06
CA SER A 1 1.47 0.59 18.80
C SER A 1 0.71 -0.40 17.93
N ALA A 2 0.04 0.06 16.87
CA ALA A 2 -0.55 -0.81 15.85
C ALA A 2 0.39 -0.93 14.64
N LEU A 3 0.40 -2.09 13.97
CA LEU A 3 1.12 -2.32 12.72
C LEU A 3 0.13 -2.67 11.62
N GLU A 4 0.06 -1.83 10.58
CA GLU A 4 -0.80 -2.08 9.42
C GLU A 4 -0.15 -3.10 8.48
N LEU A 5 -0.79 -4.27 8.32
CA LEU A 5 -0.29 -5.38 7.50
C LEU A 5 -0.90 -5.45 6.10
N SER A 6 -2.12 -4.95 5.93
CA SER A 6 -2.89 -5.13 4.70
C SER A 6 -3.88 -4.00 4.49
N SER A 7 -4.15 -3.69 3.22
CA SER A 7 -5.22 -2.80 2.78
C SER A 7 -6.01 -3.45 1.65
N MET A 8 -7.31 -3.63 1.85
CA MET A 8 -8.18 -4.46 1.01
C MET A 8 -9.58 -3.86 0.87
N GLY A 9 -10.30 -4.27 -0.15
CA GLY A 9 -11.71 -3.94 -0.29
C GLY A 9 -12.31 -4.43 -1.59
N ILE A 10 -13.65 -4.41 -1.62
CA ILE A 10 -14.43 -4.52 -2.85
C ILE A 10 -14.03 -3.35 -3.75
N ARG A 11 -13.72 -3.63 -5.02
CA ARG A 11 -13.30 -2.59 -5.97
C ARG A 11 -14.49 -1.75 -6.39
N VAL A 12 -14.19 -0.50 -6.72
CA VAL A 12 -15.20 0.49 -7.12
C VAL A 12 -16.01 0.00 -8.33
N SER A 13 -17.31 0.25 -8.26
CA SER A 13 -18.26 0.14 -9.37
C SER A 13 -18.25 1.42 -10.21
N PRO A 14 -18.92 1.47 -11.37
CA PRO A 14 -19.08 2.70 -12.14
C PRO A 14 -19.68 3.86 -11.32
N GLU A 15 -20.67 3.58 -10.48
CA GLU A 15 -21.40 4.57 -9.68
C GLU A 15 -20.51 5.13 -8.56
N SER A 16 -19.86 4.24 -7.81
CA SER A 16 -18.96 4.63 -6.72
C SER A 16 -17.68 5.30 -7.24
N LEU A 17 -17.16 4.89 -8.41
CA LEU A 17 -16.06 5.60 -9.06
C LEU A 17 -16.46 7.04 -9.38
N LYS A 18 -17.61 7.26 -10.03
CA LYS A 18 -18.09 8.62 -10.34
C LYS A 18 -18.25 9.47 -9.09
N ALA A 19 -18.91 8.94 -8.06
CA ALA A 19 -19.10 9.64 -6.79
C ALA A 19 -17.77 10.06 -6.16
N GLN A 20 -16.80 9.13 -6.08
CA GLN A 20 -15.48 9.42 -5.51
C GLN A 20 -14.68 10.41 -6.35
N LEU A 21 -14.77 10.38 -7.68
CA LEU A 21 -14.08 11.36 -8.54
C LEU A 21 -14.61 12.78 -8.32
N ILE A 22 -15.92 12.94 -8.14
CA ILE A 22 -16.55 14.22 -7.82
C ILE A 22 -16.09 14.71 -6.44
N GLU A 23 -16.18 13.85 -5.41
CA GLU A 23 -15.77 14.19 -4.05
C GLU A 23 -14.28 14.61 -3.98
N ARG A 24 -13.43 13.91 -4.73
CA ARG A 24 -11.99 14.18 -4.83
C ARG A 24 -11.64 15.28 -5.85
N LYS A 25 -12.63 15.91 -6.49
CA LYS A 25 -12.48 16.98 -7.49
C LYS A 25 -11.54 16.60 -8.64
N CYS A 26 -11.67 15.37 -9.15
CA CYS A 26 -10.80 14.82 -10.18
C CYS A 26 -11.55 14.14 -11.34
N THR A 27 -12.72 14.67 -11.70
CA THR A 27 -13.59 14.16 -12.78
C THR A 27 -12.90 14.09 -14.15
N GLN A 28 -11.85 14.87 -14.40
CA GLN A 28 -11.03 14.75 -15.61
C GLN A 28 -10.43 13.34 -15.79
N ARG A 29 -10.25 12.57 -14.70
CA ARG A 29 -9.72 11.20 -14.74
C ARG A 29 -10.67 10.19 -15.39
N GLU A 30 -11.96 10.50 -15.51
CA GLU A 30 -12.93 9.66 -16.25
C GLU A 30 -12.48 9.40 -17.69
N SER A 31 -11.67 10.31 -18.25
CA SER A 31 -11.15 10.20 -19.61
C SER A 31 -9.99 9.21 -19.76
N LEU A 32 -9.38 8.75 -18.67
CA LEU A 32 -8.26 7.82 -18.69
C LEU A 32 -8.70 6.41 -19.09
N PHE A 33 -7.81 5.64 -19.73
CA PHE A 33 -8.10 4.33 -20.29
C PHE A 33 -8.86 3.39 -19.32
N PHE A 34 -8.31 3.17 -18.12
CA PHE A 34 -8.92 2.29 -17.12
C PHE A 34 -10.30 2.78 -16.68
N HIS A 35 -10.44 4.09 -16.43
CA HIS A 35 -11.68 4.68 -15.93
C HIS A 35 -12.77 4.61 -17.00
N LYS A 36 -12.46 4.93 -18.26
CA LYS A 36 -13.38 4.76 -19.39
C LYS A 36 -13.92 3.33 -19.48
N LYS A 37 -13.03 2.33 -19.38
CA LYS A 37 -13.44 0.92 -19.43
C LYS A 37 -14.33 0.53 -18.25
N LEU A 38 -13.95 0.93 -17.04
CA LEU A 38 -14.75 0.66 -15.85
C LEU A 38 -16.13 1.29 -15.95
N LEU A 39 -16.21 2.57 -16.32
CA LEU A 39 -17.46 3.32 -16.45
C LEU A 39 -18.37 2.79 -17.56
N LYS A 40 -17.80 2.13 -18.57
CA LYS A 40 -18.55 1.42 -19.61
C LYS A 40 -18.99 0.00 -19.21
N GLY A 41 -18.61 -0.47 -18.02
CA GLY A 41 -18.92 -1.83 -17.58
C GLY A 41 -18.09 -2.92 -18.27
N GLU A 42 -16.96 -2.56 -18.89
CA GLU A 42 -16.09 -3.52 -19.61
C GLU A 42 -15.17 -4.32 -18.68
N LEU A 43 -15.13 -3.98 -17.38
CA LEU A 43 -14.30 -4.65 -16.38
C LEU A 43 -15.17 -5.37 -15.35
N PRO A 44 -14.80 -6.59 -14.92
CA PRO A 44 -15.56 -7.34 -13.94
C PRO A 44 -15.48 -6.71 -12.54
N LEU A 45 -16.56 -6.86 -11.77
CA LEU A 45 -16.52 -6.57 -10.34
C LEU A 45 -15.55 -7.53 -9.64
N CYS A 46 -14.76 -7.01 -8.72
CA CYS A 46 -13.78 -7.80 -8.00
C CYS A 46 -13.57 -7.29 -6.58
N ILE A 47 -12.97 -8.14 -5.76
CA ILE A 47 -12.39 -7.79 -4.46
C ILE A 47 -10.88 -7.99 -4.55
N GLY A 48 -10.11 -7.16 -3.87
CA GLY A 48 -8.68 -7.39 -3.78
C GLY A 48 -8.03 -6.55 -2.70
N GLY A 49 -6.72 -6.71 -2.56
CA GLY A 49 -5.91 -5.95 -1.63
C GLY A 49 -4.43 -6.24 -1.83
N GLY A 50 -3.61 -5.64 -0.97
CA GLY A 50 -2.19 -5.93 -0.88
C GLY A 50 -1.82 -6.24 0.56
N ILE A 51 -0.95 -7.22 0.74
CA ILE A 51 -0.36 -7.57 2.04
C ILE A 51 1.11 -7.14 2.00
N GLY A 52 1.54 -6.36 2.98
CA GLY A 52 2.92 -5.88 3.07
C GLY A 52 3.86 -7.01 3.46
N GLN A 53 4.55 -7.60 2.48
CA GLN A 53 5.43 -8.76 2.71
C GLN A 53 6.47 -8.51 3.81
N SER A 54 7.28 -7.46 3.69
CA SER A 54 8.32 -7.16 4.68
C SER A 54 7.74 -6.80 6.06
N ARG A 55 6.58 -6.13 6.10
CA ARG A 55 5.87 -5.87 7.37
C ARG A 55 5.38 -7.15 8.03
N LEU A 56 4.89 -8.09 7.23
CA LEU A 56 4.45 -9.40 7.70
C LEU A 56 5.65 -10.21 8.24
N CYS A 57 6.77 -10.23 7.53
CA CYS A 57 8.02 -10.84 7.99
C CYS A 57 8.52 -10.20 9.29
N MET A 58 8.54 -8.87 9.36
CA MET A 58 8.95 -8.12 10.55
C MET A 58 8.09 -8.49 11.76
N PHE A 59 6.77 -8.60 11.58
CA PHE A 59 5.83 -9.01 12.63
C PHE A 59 6.09 -10.44 13.11
N PHE A 60 6.16 -11.42 12.20
CA PHE A 60 6.34 -12.84 12.58
C PHE A 60 7.70 -13.11 13.22
N LEU A 61 8.75 -12.45 12.74
CA LEU A 61 10.12 -12.61 13.24
C LEU A 61 10.43 -11.68 14.43
N GLN A 62 9.44 -10.93 14.93
CA GLN A 62 9.56 -9.96 16.03
C GLN A 62 10.73 -8.99 15.83
N LYS A 63 10.92 -8.55 14.59
CA LYS A 63 11.96 -7.60 14.21
C LYS A 63 11.57 -6.19 14.66
N ALA A 64 12.56 -5.46 15.15
CA ALA A 64 12.40 -4.11 15.65
C ALA A 64 12.35 -3.08 14.52
N HIS A 65 12.98 -3.38 13.38
CA HIS A 65 13.03 -2.49 12.23
C HIS A 65 12.78 -3.26 10.92
N ILE A 66 12.04 -2.66 9.98
CA ILE A 66 11.67 -3.34 8.72
C ILE A 66 12.89 -3.69 7.86
N GLY A 67 13.96 -2.89 7.99
CA GLY A 67 15.25 -3.13 7.33
C GLY A 67 15.97 -4.41 7.76
N GLU A 68 15.54 -5.08 8.85
CA GLU A 68 16.05 -6.41 9.22
C GLU A 68 15.47 -7.52 8.31
N THR A 69 14.47 -7.20 7.49
CA THR A 69 13.77 -8.13 6.59
C THR A 69 13.76 -7.69 5.13
N GLN A 70 14.28 -6.50 4.83
CA GLN A 70 14.29 -5.92 3.48
C GLN A 70 15.54 -5.08 3.28
N VAL A 71 16.26 -5.33 2.18
CA VAL A 71 17.36 -4.48 1.72
C VAL A 71 16.79 -3.15 1.22
N SER A 72 17.24 -2.04 1.80
CA SER A 72 16.77 -0.70 1.46
C SER A 72 17.82 0.34 1.86
N THR A 73 17.62 1.58 1.43
CA THR A 73 18.42 2.71 1.89
C THR A 73 17.82 3.33 3.14
N TRP A 74 18.68 3.73 4.08
CA TRP A 74 18.31 4.41 5.32
C TRP A 74 19.21 5.63 5.53
N PRO A 75 18.72 6.70 6.18
CA PRO A 75 19.58 7.80 6.61
C PRO A 75 20.69 7.31 7.54
N GLU A 76 21.88 7.92 7.46
CA GLU A 76 23.05 7.54 8.28
C GLU A 76 22.73 7.49 9.78
N GLU A 77 21.97 8.47 10.26
CA GLU A 77 21.51 8.52 11.66
C GLU A 77 20.72 7.27 12.06
N MET A 78 19.84 6.78 11.19
CA MET A 78 19.04 5.57 11.45
C MET A 78 19.91 4.32 11.49
N ILE A 79 20.90 4.22 10.60
CA ILE A 79 21.87 3.12 10.57
C ILE A 79 22.63 3.07 11.89
N GLU A 80 23.14 4.23 12.35
CA GLU A 80 23.90 4.34 13.59
C GLU A 80 23.04 4.05 14.83
N ILE A 81 21.79 4.50 14.87
CA ILE A 81 20.84 4.16 15.94
C ILE A 81 20.60 2.66 15.98
N CYS A 82 20.27 2.04 14.83
CA CYS A 82 20.01 0.60 14.75
C CYS A 82 21.23 -0.21 15.22
N LYS A 83 22.41 0.16 14.73
CA LYS A 83 23.68 -0.49 15.11
C LYS A 83 23.96 -0.37 16.61
N LYS A 84 23.77 0.81 17.21
CA LYS A 84 23.91 1.02 18.67
C LYS A 84 22.88 0.23 19.48
N SER A 85 21.70 -0.04 18.92
CA SER A 85 20.65 -0.84 19.53
C SER A 85 20.75 -2.35 19.23
N GLY A 86 21.82 -2.81 18.55
CA GLY A 86 21.99 -4.23 18.20
C GLY A 86 21.04 -4.73 17.10
N ILE A 87 20.42 -3.81 16.35
CA ILE A 87 19.51 -4.08 15.23
C ILE A 87 20.35 -4.14 13.94
N GLN A 88 20.34 -5.28 13.28
CA GLN A 88 21.11 -5.50 12.05
C GLN A 88 20.24 -5.30 10.81
N LEU A 89 20.50 -4.21 10.09
CA LEU A 89 19.87 -3.93 8.79
C LEU A 89 20.51 -4.79 7.69
N LEU A 90 19.72 -5.19 6.69
CA LEU A 90 20.14 -5.91 5.48
C LEU A 90 20.63 -4.98 4.36
#